data_AF-A0A9P6RFM1-F1
#
_entry.id   AF-A0A9P6RFM1-F1
#
_cell.length_a   1.000
_cell.length_b   1.000
_cell.length_c   1.000
_cell.angle_alpha   90.00
_cell.angle_beta   90.00
_cell.angle_gamma   90.00
#
_symmetry.space_group_name_H-M   'P 1'
#
loop_
_entity.id
_entity.type
_entity.pdbx_description
1 polymer ?
#
loop_
_entity_poly.entity_id
_entity_poly.type
_entity_poly.pdbx_seq_one_letter_code
_entity_poly.pdbx_strand_id
1 'polypeptide(L)'
;MEEQHQRFEKIYGISSIAPNSNQDIYASDLKNLASGNYRAIFMTPEIILDSLRLKGLWSLARWRQNLQTIVIDEIHCVAFWRKDFRRAYGQLKLLRSMVLPTVAFVAIAATLLPPTLDETIKSVGFKPNVPIHNFGNNRDNIMLEMRLLPRTNRIQALDVL
;
A
#
# COMPACT_ATOMS: atom_id res chain seq x y z
N MET A 1 -5.09 -2.71 -5.61
CA MET A 1 -3.98 -2.73 -6.60
C MET A 1 -4.51 -2.75 -8.02
N GLU A 2 -5.28 -3.76 -8.44
CA GLU A 2 -5.83 -3.82 -9.82
C GLU A 2 -6.62 -2.57 -10.22
N GLU A 3 -7.55 -2.12 -9.37
CA GLU A 3 -8.32 -0.88 -9.65
C GLU A 3 -7.41 0.36 -9.79
N GLN A 4 -6.38 0.47 -8.94
CA GLN A 4 -5.42 1.58 -9.00
C GLN A 4 -4.59 1.52 -10.29
N HIS A 5 -4.10 0.34 -10.66
CA HIS A 5 -3.40 0.11 -11.92
C HIS A 5 -4.26 0.54 -13.12
N GLN A 6 -5.51 0.09 -13.19
CA GLN A 6 -6.42 0.47 -14.26
C GLN A 6 -6.67 1.97 -14.32
N ARG A 7 -6.80 2.65 -13.17
CA ARG A 7 -6.95 4.11 -13.13
C ARG A 7 -5.68 4.81 -13.60
N PHE A 8 -4.51 4.34 -13.22
CA PHE A 8 -3.23 4.90 -13.67
C PHE A 8 -3.09 4.83 -15.18
N GLU A 9 -3.41 3.70 -15.80
CA GLU A 9 -3.31 3.58 -17.25
C GLU A 9 -4.43 4.32 -17.98
N LYS A 10 -5.70 4.07 -17.62
CA LYS A 10 -6.86 4.55 -18.40
C LYS A 10 -7.18 6.02 -18.17
N ILE A 11 -7.01 6.52 -16.95
CA ILE A 11 -7.41 7.88 -16.58
C ILE A 11 -6.21 8.82 -16.64
N TYR A 12 -5.06 8.38 -16.12
CA TYR A 12 -3.89 9.25 -15.98
C TYR A 12 -2.85 9.06 -17.10
N GLY A 13 -2.97 8.02 -17.93
CA GLY A 13 -1.99 7.73 -18.99
C GLY A 13 -0.60 7.38 -18.44
N ILE A 14 -0.52 6.84 -17.22
CA ILE A 14 0.72 6.49 -16.53
C ILE A 14 0.93 4.98 -16.66
N SER A 15 2.03 4.59 -17.30
CA SER A 15 2.42 3.19 -17.41
C SER A 15 2.59 2.56 -16.03
N SER A 16 1.92 1.43 -15.81
CA SER A 16 1.96 0.77 -14.51
C SER A 16 1.83 -0.73 -14.60
N ILE A 17 2.17 -1.42 -13.50
CA ILE A 17 2.05 -2.88 -13.41
C ILE A 17 1.54 -3.26 -12.01
N ALA A 18 0.70 -4.29 -11.93
CA ALA A 18 0.18 -4.83 -10.68
C ALA A 18 0.15 -6.37 -10.68
N PRO A 19 1.30 -7.05 -10.56
CA PRO A 19 1.30 -8.52 -10.50
C PRO A 19 0.60 -8.99 -9.22
N ASN A 20 -0.31 -9.95 -9.36
CA ASN A 20 -1.06 -10.53 -8.23
C ASN A 20 -0.25 -11.61 -7.50
N SER A 21 0.67 -12.26 -8.20
CA SER A 21 1.55 -13.29 -7.67
C SER A 21 2.93 -13.26 -8.34
N ASN A 22 3.88 -14.01 -7.79
CA ASN A 22 5.18 -14.19 -8.41
C ASN A 22 5.14 -14.90 -9.77
N GLN A 23 4.08 -15.64 -10.06
CA GLN A 23 3.90 -16.33 -11.35
C GLN A 23 3.43 -15.38 -12.45
N ASP A 24 2.79 -14.27 -12.07
CA ASP A 24 2.28 -13.24 -12.98
C ASP A 24 3.37 -12.25 -13.42
N ILE A 25 4.62 -12.46 -13.00
CA ILE A 25 5.76 -11.64 -13.41
C ILE A 25 6.46 -12.31 -14.60
N TYR A 26 6.07 -11.90 -15.81
CA TYR A 26 6.62 -12.46 -17.05
C TYR A 26 7.99 -11.87 -17.38
N ALA A 27 8.71 -12.52 -18.31
CA ALA A 27 10.03 -12.06 -18.75
C ALA A 27 9.98 -10.67 -19.42
N SER A 28 8.87 -10.35 -20.10
CA SER A 28 8.59 -9.01 -20.66
C SER A 28 8.51 -7.96 -19.55
N ASP A 29 7.83 -8.27 -18.45
CA ASP A 29 7.69 -7.35 -17.32
C ASP A 29 9.02 -7.08 -16.65
N LEU A 30 9.85 -8.11 -16.45
CA LEU A 30 11.19 -7.92 -15.92
C LEU A 30 12.05 -7.00 -16.79
N LYS A 31 11.94 -7.12 -18.12
CA LYS A 31 12.63 -6.22 -19.06
C LYS A 31 12.10 -4.79 -18.96
N ASN A 32 10.78 -4.61 -18.88
CA ASN A 32 10.14 -3.31 -18.74
C ASN A 32 10.47 -2.64 -17.41
N LEU A 33 10.46 -3.39 -16.31
CA LEU A 33 10.91 -2.97 -14.99
C LEU A 33 12.38 -2.51 -15.07
N ALA A 34 13.29 -3.38 -15.52
CA ALA A 34 14.72 -3.07 -15.62
C ALA A 34 15.03 -1.84 -16.49
N SER A 35 14.22 -1.60 -17.53
CA SER A 35 14.39 -0.46 -18.44
C SER A 35 13.82 0.85 -17.89
N GLY A 36 12.97 0.77 -16.86
CA GLY A 36 12.25 1.92 -16.29
C GLY A 36 11.00 2.32 -17.08
N ASN A 37 10.39 1.37 -17.81
CA ASN A 37 9.23 1.64 -18.66
C ASN A 37 7.93 1.80 -17.84
N TYR A 38 7.89 1.27 -16.61
CA TYR A 38 6.78 1.46 -15.68
C TYR A 38 7.08 2.62 -14.73
N ARG A 39 6.12 3.55 -14.62
CA ARG A 39 6.21 4.70 -13.71
C ARG A 39 5.55 4.43 -12.35
N ALA A 40 4.61 3.49 -12.28
CA ALA A 40 4.00 3.02 -11.04
C ALA A 40 4.00 1.50 -10.97
N ILE A 41 4.38 0.94 -9.82
CA ILE A 41 4.50 -0.50 -9.60
C ILE A 41 3.73 -0.84 -8.32
N PHE A 42 2.66 -1.63 -8.45
CA PHE A 42 1.83 -2.06 -7.35
C PHE A 42 2.15 -3.51 -7.00
N MET A 43 2.68 -3.76 -5.81
CA MET A 43 3.04 -5.11 -5.38
C MET A 43 2.73 -5.29 -3.91
N THR A 44 2.43 -6.51 -3.49
CA THR A 44 2.36 -6.82 -2.07
C THR A 44 3.78 -6.92 -1.48
N PRO A 45 3.96 -6.69 -0.17
CA PRO A 45 5.24 -6.89 0.49
C PRO A 45 5.77 -8.33 0.33
N GLU A 46 4.89 -9.33 0.30
CA GLU A 46 5.27 -10.74 0.07
C GLU A 46 5.94 -10.93 -1.30
N ILE A 47 5.39 -10.35 -2.36
CA ILE A 47 6.01 -10.39 -3.70
C ILE A 47 7.38 -9.71 -3.66
N ILE A 48 7.48 -8.52 -3.06
CA ILE A 48 8.73 -7.75 -3.05
C ILE A 48 9.84 -8.48 -2.29
N LEU A 49 9.53 -9.04 -1.11
CA LEU A 49 10.51 -9.63 -0.21
C LEU A 49 10.87 -11.07 -0.58
N ASP A 50 9.91 -11.88 -1.04
CA ASP A 50 10.12 -13.31 -1.24
C ASP A 50 10.43 -13.70 -2.70
N SER A 51 10.20 -12.80 -3.67
CA SER A 51 10.36 -13.13 -5.09
C SER A 51 11.81 -13.32 -5.51
N LEU A 52 12.19 -14.56 -5.83
CA LEU A 52 13.46 -14.87 -6.49
C LEU A 52 13.59 -14.17 -7.86
N ARG A 53 12.48 -13.94 -8.56
CA ARG A 53 12.47 -13.28 -9.88
C ARG A 53 12.84 -11.81 -9.78
N LEU A 54 12.45 -11.14 -8.70
CA LEU A 54 12.77 -9.73 -8.47
C LEU A 54 14.18 -9.53 -7.89
N LYS A 55 14.81 -10.57 -7.31
CA LYS A 55 16.18 -10.47 -6.75
C LYS A 55 17.19 -9.86 -7.72
N GLY A 56 17.10 -10.24 -9.00
CA GLY A 56 17.95 -9.68 -10.05
C GLY A 56 17.72 -8.19 -10.30
N LEU A 57 16.49 -7.67 -10.15
CA LEU A 57 16.21 -6.25 -10.33
C LEU A 57 16.89 -5.40 -9.25
N TRP A 58 16.92 -5.87 -8.00
CA TRP A 58 17.56 -5.15 -6.90
C TRP A 58 19.08 -5.01 -7.09
N SER A 59 19.74 -5.89 -7.84
CA SER A 59 21.17 -5.74 -8.16
C SER A 59 21.43 -4.76 -9.30
N LEU A 60 20.44 -4.47 -10.15
CA LEU A 60 20.58 -3.55 -11.28
C LEU A 60 20.69 -2.09 -10.79
N ALA A 61 21.83 -1.46 -11.05
CA ALA A 61 22.08 -0.08 -10.66
C ALA A 61 21.07 0.89 -11.28
N ARG A 62 20.75 0.74 -12.56
CA ARG A 62 19.78 1.58 -13.28
C ARG A 62 18.38 1.51 -12.65
N TRP A 63 17.92 0.32 -12.28
CA TRP A 63 16.65 0.14 -11.59
C TRP A 63 16.63 0.89 -10.25
N ARG A 64 17.65 0.65 -9.41
CA ARG A 64 17.76 1.30 -8.10
C ARG A 64 17.87 2.83 -8.18
N GLN A 65 18.52 3.36 -9.22
CA GLN A 65 18.64 4.80 -9.45
C GLN A 65 17.33 5.44 -9.92
N ASN A 66 16.47 4.67 -10.62
CA ASN A 66 15.18 5.16 -11.10
C ASN A 66 14.06 5.06 -10.06
N LEU A 67 14.23 4.24 -9.02
CA LEU A 67 13.26 4.12 -7.94
C LEU A 67 13.35 5.34 -7.02
N GLN A 68 12.33 6.20 -7.03
CA GLN A 68 12.35 7.45 -6.26
C GLN A 68 11.53 7.40 -4.97
N THR A 69 10.46 6.60 -4.94
CA THR A 69 9.54 6.59 -3.79
C THR A 69 8.94 5.21 -3.61
N ILE A 70 8.84 4.80 -2.35
CA ILE A 70 8.05 3.66 -1.90
C ILE A 70 6.88 4.19 -1.09
N VAL A 71 5.67 3.89 -1.54
CA VAL A 71 4.43 4.19 -0.83
C VAL A 71 3.90 2.88 -0.23
N ILE A 72 3.71 2.86 1.07
CA ILE A 72 3.19 1.73 1.82
C ILE A 72 1.75 2.08 2.20
N ASP A 73 0.81 1.46 1.50
CA ASP A 73 -0.61 1.58 1.80
C ASP A 73 -0.99 0.66 2.96
N GLU A 74 -2.08 0.97 3.64
CA GLU A 74 -2.61 0.22 4.79
C GLU A 74 -1.56 -0.09 5.87
N ILE A 75 -0.71 0.89 6.21
CA ILE A 75 0.40 0.66 7.15
C ILE A 75 -0.06 0.19 8.54
N HIS A 76 -1.33 0.40 8.88
CA HIS A 76 -1.93 -0.11 10.11
C HIS A 76 -1.86 -1.64 10.22
N CYS A 77 -1.68 -2.37 9.11
CA CYS A 77 -1.43 -3.82 9.11
C CYS A 77 -0.20 -4.24 9.93
N VAL A 78 0.75 -3.32 10.19
CA VAL A 78 1.95 -3.63 11.00
C VAL A 78 1.65 -3.96 12.47
N ALA A 79 0.51 -3.54 13.02
CA ALA A 79 0.17 -3.80 14.43
C ALA A 79 -0.92 -4.86 14.60
N PHE A 80 -1.97 -4.81 13.78
CA PHE A 80 -3.16 -5.66 13.99
C PHE A 80 -2.94 -7.13 13.61
N TRP A 81 -1.90 -7.44 12.82
CA TRP A 81 -1.88 -8.69 12.06
C TRP A 81 -0.54 -9.44 12.03
N ARG A 82 0.49 -8.96 12.73
CA ARG A 82 1.86 -9.51 12.73
C ARG A 82 1.99 -11.03 12.90
N LYS A 83 1.03 -11.70 13.56
CA LYS A 83 1.12 -13.15 13.84
C LYS A 83 0.42 -14.02 12.80
N ASP A 84 -0.74 -13.61 12.27
CA ASP A 84 -1.58 -14.48 11.42
C ASP A 84 -2.00 -13.88 10.06
N PHE A 85 -1.81 -12.59 9.79
CA PHE A 85 -2.24 -11.96 8.53
C PHE A 85 -1.15 -11.00 7.99
N ARG A 86 -0.64 -11.27 6.78
CA ARG A 86 0.41 -10.47 6.10
C ARG A 86 1.69 -10.19 6.92
N ARG A 87 2.36 -11.27 7.34
CA ARG A 87 3.63 -11.23 8.11
C ARG A 87 4.71 -10.32 7.49
N ALA A 88 4.72 -10.17 6.17
CA ALA A 88 5.66 -9.34 5.44
C ALA A 88 5.61 -7.85 5.84
N TYR A 89 4.47 -7.34 6.34
CA TYR A 89 4.38 -5.98 6.89
C TYR A 89 5.26 -5.76 8.12
N GLY A 90 5.53 -6.81 8.90
CA GLY A 90 6.43 -6.75 10.05
C GLY A 90 7.91 -6.58 9.66
N GLN A 91 8.25 -6.77 8.38
CA GLN A 91 9.61 -6.81 7.85
C GLN A 91 9.91 -5.67 6.85
N LEU A 92 9.07 -4.64 6.77
CA LEU A 92 9.20 -3.55 5.79
C LEU A 92 10.55 -2.80 5.88
N LYS A 93 11.21 -2.81 7.04
CA LYS A 93 12.56 -2.25 7.20
C LYS A 93 13.58 -2.91 6.27
N LEU A 94 13.38 -4.17 5.86
CA LEU A 94 14.23 -4.84 4.88
C LEU A 94 14.24 -4.11 3.53
N LEU A 95 13.12 -3.50 3.13
CA LEU A 95 13.05 -2.71 1.89
C LEU A 95 14.09 -1.60 1.87
N ARG A 96 14.39 -0.98 3.02
CA ARG A 96 15.42 0.06 3.13
C ARG A 96 16.81 -0.44 2.81
N SER A 97 17.11 -1.72 3.06
CA SER A 97 18.40 -2.33 2.68
C SER A 97 18.50 -2.67 1.20
N MET A 98 17.37 -2.73 0.49
CA MET A 98 17.32 -3.11 -0.92
C MET A 98 17.39 -1.90 -1.87
N VAL A 99 17.20 -0.69 -1.34
CA VAL A 99 17.08 0.56 -2.13
C VAL A 99 18.13 1.58 -1.71
N LEU A 100 18.29 2.63 -2.52
CA LEU A 100 19.21 3.72 -2.21
C LEU A 100 18.69 4.56 -1.02
N PRO A 101 19.57 5.15 -0.19
CA PRO A 101 19.16 6.03 0.91
C PRO A 101 18.34 7.26 0.47
N THR A 102 18.44 7.63 -0.80
CA THR A 102 17.70 8.74 -1.42
C THR A 102 16.23 8.43 -1.69
N VAL A 103 15.82 7.15 -1.66
CA VAL A 103 14.43 6.75 -1.92
C VAL A 103 13.53 7.20 -0.78
N ALA A 104 12.51 7.99 -1.11
CA ALA A 104 11.52 8.44 -0.14
C ALA A 104 10.61 7.29 0.28
N PHE A 105 10.27 7.22 1.56
CA PHE A 105 9.28 6.27 2.08
C PHE A 105 8.09 7.06 2.61
N VAL A 106 6.90 6.69 2.14
CA VAL A 106 5.62 7.27 2.58
C VAL A 106 4.76 6.13 3.09
N ALA A 107 4.17 6.30 4.27
CA ALA A 107 3.25 5.33 4.83
C ALA A 107 1.87 5.98 4.98
N ILE A 108 0.83 5.29 4.51
CA ILE A 108 -0.54 5.80 4.45
C ILE A 108 -1.46 4.80 5.15
N ALA A 109 -2.40 5.29 5.94
CA ALA A 109 -3.50 4.52 6.50
C ALA A 109 -4.70 5.43 6.75
N ALA A 110 -5.91 4.89 6.58
CA ALA A 110 -7.14 5.57 6.99
C ALA A 110 -7.32 5.55 8.53
N THR A 111 -6.88 4.48 9.18
CA THR A 111 -6.98 4.28 10.62
C THR A 111 -5.61 3.98 11.21
N LEU A 112 -5.16 4.77 12.18
CA LEU A 112 -3.88 4.55 12.84
C LEU A 112 -4.00 4.92 14.33
N LEU A 113 -4.03 3.91 15.19
CA LEU A 113 -4.04 4.14 16.63
C LEU A 113 -2.63 4.58 17.11
N PRO A 114 -2.52 5.37 18.19
CA PRO A 114 -1.22 5.82 18.69
C PRO A 114 -0.19 4.69 18.93
N PRO A 115 -0.54 3.52 19.51
CA PRO A 115 0.42 2.42 19.64
C PRO A 115 0.89 1.85 18.30
N THR A 116 0.00 1.84 17.30
CA THR A 116 0.31 1.38 15.94
C THR A 116 1.30 2.32 15.26
N LEU A 117 1.26 3.62 15.53
CA LEU A 117 2.20 4.59 14.98
C LEU A 117 3.65 4.30 15.41
N ASP A 118 3.88 4.01 16.69
CA ASP A 118 5.21 3.66 17.19
C ASP A 118 5.74 2.38 16.53
N GLU A 119 4.86 1.40 16.35
CA GLU A 119 5.19 0.18 15.63
C GLU A 119 5.48 0.46 14.15
N THR A 120 4.70 1.32 13.48
CA THR A 120 4.95 1.74 12.10
C THR A 120 6.35 2.34 11.97
N ILE A 121 6.72 3.28 12.85
CA ILE A 121 8.04 3.93 12.84
C ILE A 121 9.15 2.88 12.92
N LYS A 122 9.03 1.91 13.84
CA LYS A 122 10.01 0.82 14.00
C LYS A 122 10.02 -0.15 12.81
N SER A 123 8.84 -0.56 12.33
CA SER A 123 8.65 -1.57 11.29
C SER A 123 9.14 -1.12 9.93
N VAL A 124 8.90 0.14 9.59
CA VAL A 124 9.37 0.75 8.33
C VAL A 124 10.80 1.27 8.50
N GLY A 125 11.23 1.59 9.73
CA GLY A 125 12.54 2.18 10.01
C GLY A 125 12.57 3.68 9.74
N PHE A 126 11.49 4.39 10.05
CA PHE A 126 11.49 5.85 10.03
C PHE A 126 12.35 6.42 11.15
N LYS A 127 12.85 7.66 10.95
CA LYS A 127 13.48 8.41 12.03
C LYS A 127 12.40 8.83 13.04
N PRO A 128 12.73 8.99 14.34
CA PRO A 128 11.76 9.40 15.36
C PRO A 128 11.04 10.72 15.08
N ASN A 129 11.68 11.62 14.32
CA ASN A 129 11.13 12.92 13.94
C ASN A 129 10.45 12.92 12.54
N VAL A 130 10.00 11.76 12.06
CA VAL A 130 9.29 11.67 10.78
C VAL A 130 8.02 12.56 10.83
N PRO A 131 7.75 13.38 9.80
CA PRO A 131 6.52 14.17 9.73
C PRO A 131 5.29 13.27 9.75
N ILE A 132 4.32 13.60 10.60
CA ILE A 132 3.04 12.92 10.71
C ILE A 132 1.95 13.91 10.35
N HIS A 133 1.13 13.55 9.36
CA HIS A 133 0.02 14.36 8.89
C HIS A 133 -1.29 13.62 9.18
N ASN A 134 -2.11 14.18 10.07
CA ASN A 134 -3.45 13.67 10.36
C ASN A 134 -4.47 14.70 9.85
N PHE A 135 -5.24 14.32 8.82
CA PHE A 135 -6.24 15.19 8.21
C PHE A 135 -7.63 15.07 8.87
N GLY A 136 -7.77 14.21 9.88
CA GLY A 136 -9.05 13.88 10.50
C GLY A 136 -9.96 13.08 9.57
N ASN A 137 -11.14 12.72 10.08
CA ASN A 137 -12.18 12.00 9.34
C ASN A 137 -13.49 12.79 9.26
N ASN A 138 -13.49 14.05 9.72
CA ASN A 138 -14.68 14.89 9.69
C ASN A 138 -15.10 15.20 8.24
N ARG A 139 -16.40 15.20 7.99
CA ARG A 139 -16.99 15.44 6.67
C ARG A 139 -18.19 16.34 6.85
N ASP A 140 -17.96 17.66 6.77
CA ASP A 140 -18.99 18.68 6.98
C ASP A 140 -20.17 18.56 6.01
N ASN A 141 -19.96 17.87 4.89
CA ASN A 141 -20.97 17.58 3.88
C ASN A 141 -21.82 16.32 4.16
N ILE A 142 -21.66 15.68 5.33
CA ILE A 142 -22.40 14.46 5.72
C ILE A 142 -23.23 14.75 6.97
N MET A 143 -24.56 14.69 6.83
CA MET A 143 -25.48 14.74 7.96
C MET A 143 -25.76 13.34 8.50
N LEU A 144 -25.59 13.13 9.80
CA LEU A 144 -25.94 11.89 10.47
C LEU A 144 -27.37 11.98 11.01
N GLU A 145 -28.25 11.10 10.56
CA GLU A 145 -29.62 10.99 11.04
C GLU A 145 -29.86 9.60 11.66
N MET A 146 -30.53 9.55 12.81
CA MET A 146 -30.94 8.31 13.46
C MET A 146 -32.47 8.28 13.54
N ARG A 147 -33.07 7.23 12.98
CA ARG A 147 -34.52 7.00 13.04
C ARG A 147 -34.80 5.69 13.75
N LEU A 148 -35.80 5.69 14.62
CA LEU A 148 -36.31 4.47 15.24
C LEU A 148 -37.13 3.70 14.19
N LEU A 149 -36.75 2.46 13.92
CA LEU A 149 -37.57 1.58 13.09
C LEU A 149 -38.72 1.01 13.93
N PRO A 150 -39.99 1.14 13.47
CA PRO A 150 -41.11 0.51 14.15
C PRO A 150 -40.95 -1.02 14.13
N ARG A 151 -41.35 -1.68 15.22
CA ARG A 151 -41.37 -3.15 15.28
C ARG A 151 -42.46 -3.67 14.33
N THR A 152 -42.10 -3.94 13.07
CA THR A 152 -42.97 -4.55 12.06
C THR A 152 -42.36 -5.87 11.58
N ASN A 153 -43.15 -6.73 10.92
CA ASN A 153 -42.61 -7.91 10.27
C ASN A 153 -41.56 -7.47 9.23
N ARG A 154 -40.35 -8.03 9.35
CA ARG A 154 -39.03 -7.68 8.77
C ARG A 154 -38.94 -7.08 7.36
N ILE A 155 -39.99 -7.10 6.55
CA ILE A 155 -39.99 -6.71 5.13
C ILE A 155 -40.48 -5.26 4.92
N GLN A 156 -41.43 -4.75 5.72
CA GLN A 156 -41.99 -3.40 5.54
C GLN A 156 -41.07 -2.27 6.02
N ALA A 157 -39.99 -2.58 6.76
CA ALA A 157 -39.08 -1.57 7.30
C ALA A 157 -38.13 -0.97 6.25
N LEU A 158 -38.02 -1.58 5.06
CA LEU A 158 -37.15 -1.11 3.97
C LEU A 158 -37.84 -0.08 3.06
N ASP A 159 -39.18 0.00 3.08
CA ASP A 159 -39.96 0.91 2.22
C ASP A 159 -40.02 2.37 2.76
N VAL A 160 -39.35 2.64 3.89
CA VAL A 160 -39.34 3.96 4.58
C VAL A 160 -38.00 4.70 4.39
N LEU A 161 -37.11 4.15 3.56
CA LEU A 161 -35.85 4.76 3.12
C LEU A 161 -35.99 5.32 1.71
#